data_AF-A0A7K5TPL5-F1
#
_entry.id   AF-A0A7K5TPL5-F1
#
_cell.length_a   1.000
_cell.length_b   1.000
_cell.length_c   1.000
_cell.angle_alpha   90.00
_cell.angle_beta   90.00
_cell.angle_gamma   90.00
#
_symmetry.space_group_name_H-M   'P 1'
#
loop_
_entity.id
_entity.type
_entity.pdbx_description
1 polymer ?
#
loop_
_entity_poly.entity_id
_entity_poly.type
_entity_poly.pdbx_seq_one_letter_code
_entity_poly.pdbx_strand_id
1 'polypeptide(L)' 'GGHTALHIAAMHGHAEVVKLLVGAYDADVDIRDYSGRKAAQYLHHSTSGEMRSLVGALEEEEEEEEGNAGSGS' A
#
# COMPACT_ATOMS: atom_id res chain seq x y z
N GLY A 1 6.48 7.85 11.84
CA GLY A 1 5.69 6.82 11.14
C GLY A 1 4.30 7.38 10.90
N GLY A 2 3.40 6.59 10.33
CA GLY A 2 2.06 7.06 9.94
C GLY A 2 1.87 6.93 8.44
N HIS A 3 0.76 7.45 7.92
CA HIS A 3 0.49 7.36 6.49
C HIS A 3 1.32 8.37 5.70
N THR A 4 2.09 7.88 4.73
CA THR A 4 2.63 8.73 3.67
C THR A 4 1.51 9.13 2.71
N ALA A 5 1.76 10.11 1.84
CA ALA A 5 0.82 10.45 0.76
C ALA A 5 0.46 9.23 -0.10
N LEU A 6 1.40 8.30 -0.30
CA LEU A 6 1.18 7.08 -1.07
C LEU A 6 0.20 6.12 -0.37
N HIS A 7 0.29 5.98 0.96
CA HIS A 7 -0.67 5.19 1.74
C HIS A 7 -2.10 5.73 1.59
N ILE A 8 -2.27 7.04 1.74
CA ILE A 8 -3.58 7.68 1.63
C ILE A 8 -4.13 7.54 0.20
N ALA A 9 -3.29 7.75 -0.82
CA ALA A 9 -3.69 7.59 -2.21
C ALA A 9 -4.11 6.14 -2.53
N ALA A 10 -3.39 5.15 -2.01
CA ALA A 10 -3.72 3.73 -2.15
C ALA A 10 -5.04 3.38 -1.46
N MET A 11 -5.24 3.83 -0.23
CA MET A 11 -6.45 3.60 0.58
C MET A 11 -7.73 4.14 -0.09
N HIS A 12 -7.62 5.26 -0.81
CA HIS A 12 -8.75 5.87 -1.51
C HIS A 12 -8.79 5.53 -3.02
N GLY A 13 -7.91 4.66 -3.50
CA GLY A 13 -7.87 4.25 -4.92
C GLY A 13 -7.56 5.38 -5.90
N HIS A 14 -6.82 6.41 -5.47
CA HIS A 14 -6.50 7.58 -6.28
C HIS A 14 -5.33 7.32 -7.24
N ALA A 15 -5.63 6.63 -8.35
CA ALA A 15 -4.64 6.14 -9.32
C ALA A 15 -3.68 7.21 -9.85
N GLU A 16 -4.22 8.37 -10.24
CA GLU A 16 -3.42 9.45 -10.80
C GLU A 16 -2.47 10.07 -9.75
N VAL A 17 -2.90 10.09 -8.48
CA VAL A 17 -2.03 10.54 -7.39
C VAL A 17 -0.92 9.53 -7.14
N VAL A 18 -1.23 8.23 -7.17
CA VAL A 18 -0.22 7.16 -7.07
C VAL A 18 0.81 7.28 -8.20
N LYS A 19 0.37 7.44 -9.45
CA LYS A 19 1.24 7.63 -10.61
C LYS A 19 2.15 8.83 -10.45
N LEU A 20 1.61 9.96 -9.99
CA LEU A 20 2.38 11.18 -9.78
C LEU A 20 3.43 10.99 -8.67
N LEU A 21 3.04 10.40 -7.54
CA LEU A 21 3.94 10.15 -6.42
C LEU A 21 5.09 9.22 -6.80
N VAL A 22 4.79 8.07 -7.41
CA VAL A 22 5.82 7.08 -7.77
C VAL A 22 6.64 7.56 -8.96
N GLY A 23 6.00 7.99 -10.04
CA GLY A 23 6.68 8.28 -11.31
C GLY A 23 7.37 9.63 -11.37
N ALA A 24 6.80 10.68 -10.76
CA ALA A 24 7.35 12.03 -10.84
C ALA A 24 8.13 12.45 -9.59
N TYR A 25 7.75 11.93 -8.42
CA TYR A 25 8.38 12.28 -7.15
C TYR A 25 9.25 11.16 -6.56
N ASP A 26 9.38 10.03 -7.26
CA ASP A 26 10.19 8.88 -6.82
C ASP A 26 9.82 8.44 -5.38
N ALA A 27 8.51 8.44 -5.09
CA ALA A 27 8.02 8.08 -3.78
C ALA A 27 8.37 6.62 -3.46
N ASP A 28 9.07 6.42 -2.33
CA ASP A 28 9.44 5.11 -1.83
C ASP A 28 8.19 4.30 -1.44
N VAL A 29 7.98 3.20 -2.16
CA VAL A 29 6.83 2.28 -2.02
C VAL A 29 6.99 1.31 -0.84
N ASP A 30 8.20 1.17 -0.30
CA ASP A 30 8.55 0.25 0.78
C ASP A 30 8.44 0.87 2.17
N ILE A 31 8.13 2.17 2.26
CA ILE A 31 7.89 2.84 3.55
C ILE A 31 6.76 2.15 4.29
N ARG A 32 7.03 1.78 5.55
CA ARG A 32 6.05 1.21 6.47
C ARG A 32 5.44 2.27 7.38
N ASP A 33 4.13 2.22 7.56
CA ASP A 33 3.41 3.04 8.53
C ASP A 33 3.63 2.57 9.99
N TYR A 34 2.87 3.14 10.93
CA TYR A 34 2.95 2.74 12.35
C TYR A 34 2.45 1.31 12.62
N SER A 35 1.65 0.74 11.73
CA SER A 35 1.18 -0.65 11.79
C SER A 35 2.14 -1.60 11.05
N GLY A 36 3.27 -1.10 10.55
CA GLY A 36 4.21 -1.91 9.76
C GLY A 36 3.75 -2.17 8.33
N ARG A 37 2.68 -1.50 7.86
CA ARG A 37 2.11 -1.75 6.53
C ARG A 37 2.70 -0.84 5.47
N LYS A 38 2.92 -1.38 4.26
CA LYS A 38 3.24 -0.64 3.03
C LYS A 38 1.96 -0.09 2.39
N ALA A 39 2.08 0.86 1.45
CA ALA A 39 0.94 1.41 0.71
C ALA A 39 0.16 0.35 -0.09
N ALA A 40 0.86 -0.64 -0.67
CA ALA A 40 0.28 -1.77 -1.40
C ALA A 40 -0.81 -2.53 -0.61
N GLN A 41 -0.62 -2.67 0.70
CA GLN A 41 -1.52 -3.44 1.57
C GLN A 41 -2.84 -2.71 1.86
N TYR A 42 -2.99 -1.47 1.39
CA TYR A 42 -4.24 -0.70 1.47
C TYR A 42 -5.03 -0.70 0.15
N LEU A 43 -4.54 -1.35 -0.91
CA LEU A 43 -5.26 -1.44 -2.18
C LEU A 43 -6.51 -2.33 -2.05
N HIS A 44 -7.63 -1.89 -2.62
CA HIS A 44 -8.83 -2.71 -2.74
C HIS A 44 -8.59 -3.92 -3.65
N HIS A 45 -9.30 -5.03 -3.43
CA HIS A 45 -9.23 -6.21 -4.32
C HIS A 45 -9.62 -5.90 -5.77
N SER A 46 -10.49 -4.91 -5.99
CA SER A 46 -10.91 -4.43 -7.31
C SER A 46 -9.93 -3.45 -7.97
N THR A 47 -8.83 -3.09 -7.29
CA THR A 47 -7.81 -2.20 -7.85
C THR A 47 -7.15 -2.81 -9.09
N SER A 48 -6.92 -1.98 -10.11
CA SER A 48 -6.29 -2.39 -11.37
C SER A 48 -4.87 -2.95 -11.18
N GLY A 49 -4.47 -3.87 -12.06
CA GLY A 49 -3.12 -4.43 -12.06
C GLY A 49 -2.03 -3.36 -12.18
N GLU A 50 -2.26 -2.33 -13.01
CA GLU A 50 -1.36 -1.18 -13.15
C GLU A 50 -1.10 -0.48 -11.80
N MET A 51 -2.16 -0.23 -11.02
CA MET A 51 -2.00 0.42 -9.72
C MET A 51 -1.28 -0.50 -8.72
N ARG A 52 -1.49 -1.82 -8.78
CA ARG A 52 -0.67 -2.78 -8.02
C ARG A 52 0.80 -2.72 -8.41
N SER A 53 1.10 -2.69 -9.71
CA SER A 53 2.48 -2.58 -10.19
C SER A 53 3.18 -1.34 -9.64
N LEU A 54 2.48 -0.19 -9.68
CA LEU A 54 3.06 1.09 -9.27
C LEU A 54 3.48 1.14 -7.79
N VAL A 55 2.76 0.46 -6.90
CA VAL A 55 3.08 0.46 -5.46
C VAL A 55 3.83 -0.79 -5.01
N GLY A 56 4.43 -1.54 -5.96
CA GLY A 56 5.23 -2.73 -5.65
C GLY A 56 4.42 -3.97 -5.28
N ALA A 57 3.10 -3.99 -5.51
CA ALA A 57 2.22 -5.08 -5.11
C ALA A 57 2.21 -6.30 -6.06
N LEU A 58 3.09 -6.33 -7.08
CA LEU A 58 3.24 -7.47 -8.00
C LEU A 58 4.55 -8.25 -7.79
N GLU A 59 5.41 -7.84 -6.86
CA GLU A 59 6.69 -8.54 -6.59
C GLU A 59 6.66 -9.42 -5.33
N GLU A 60 5.52 -9.53 -4.64
CA GLU A 60 5.37 -10.37 -3.45
C GLU A 60 4.11 -11.25 -3.60
N GLU A 61 4.24 -12.38 -4.31
CA GLU A 61 3.41 -13.57 -4.05
C GLU A 61 4.01 -14.28 -2.82
N GLU A 62 3.20 -14.49 -1.78
CA GLU A 62 3.52 -15.10 -0.46
C GLU A 62 4.39 -14.22 0.45
N GLU A 63 3.96 -13.81 1.65
CA GLU A 63 3.60 -14.66 2.78
C GLU A 63 2.29 -14.20 3.46
N GLU A 64 1.40 -15.16 3.72
CA GLU A 64 0.35 -15.03 4.72
C GLU A 64 0.99 -14.85 6.10
N GLU A 65 0.61 -13.81 6.85
CA GLU A 65 0.76 -13.81 8.30
C GLU A 65 -0.60 -13.52 8.94
N GLU A 66 -1.18 -14.58 9.51
CA GLU A 66 -2.27 -14.51 10.48
C GLU A 66 -1.79 -13.76 11.74
N GLY A 67 -2.00 -12.45 11.77
CA GLY A 67 -1.90 -11.64 12.99
C GLY A 67 -3.21 -11.66 13.77
N ASN A 68 -3.45 -12.73 14.52
CA ASN A 68 -4.47 -12.83 15.56
C ASN A 68 -4.49 -11.58 16.48
N ALA A 69 -5.47 -10.71 16.30
CA ALA A 69 -5.91 -9.78 17.35
C ALA A 69 -7.11 -10.43 18.08
N GLY A 70 -6.77 -11.37 18.96
CA GLY A 70 -7.68 -11.89 19.96
C GLY A 70 -8.18 -10.77 20.89
N SER A 71 -9.43 -10.95 21.30
CA SER A 71 -10.24 -10.17 22.21
C SER A 71 -9.56 -9.71 23.52
N GLY A 72 -9.99 -8.54 24.02
CA GLY A 72 -9.86 -8.11 25.42
C GLY A 72 -9.83 -6.58 25.52
N SER A 73 -10.77 -5.86 26.15
CA SER A 73 -11.85 -6.20 27.10
C SER A 73 -13.12 -5.41 26.79
#